data_AF-A0A087SQ42-F1
#
_entry.id   AF-A0A087SQ42-F1
#
_cell.length_a   1.000
_cell.length_b   1.000
_cell.length_c   1.000
_cell.angle_alpha   90.00
_cell.angle_beta   90.00
_cell.angle_gamma   90.00
#
_symmetry.space_group_name_H-M   'P 1'
#
loop_
_entity.id
_entity.type
_entity.pdbx_description
1 polymer ?
#
loop_
_entity_poly.entity_id
_entity_poly.type
_entity_poly.pdbx_seq_one_letter_code
_entity_poly.pdbx_strand_id
1 'polypeptide(L)'
;MVNPKDKSIVAGESGGGGGGGGGVSLGKGAWDCDTNTPIPPEKEALVFEEVATMDYPFEGIPTVPPRKDMDHFAFFCGGCRYRVSGQPDWTVAKIKQALFDGGIARANKPEGVRNTPGIQAWSDLALIYAGQRMEDEKTLAEYHVPPGCKTMIAIEGAKLDQRRPDPDSAYWN
;
A
#
# COMPACT_ATOMS: atom_id res chain seq x y z
N MET A 1 55.09 -7.74 17.06
CA MET A 1 55.30 -8.03 15.62
C MET A 1 54.38 -9.17 15.22
N VAL A 2 53.48 -8.85 14.29
CA VAL A 2 52.56 -9.62 13.42
C VAL A 2 52.27 -11.09 13.76
N ASN A 3 51.00 -11.35 14.07
CA ASN A 3 50.40 -12.68 14.16
C ASN A 3 50.05 -13.21 12.75
N PRO A 4 50.40 -14.45 12.39
CA PRO A 4 50.34 -14.94 11.00
C PRO A 4 48.98 -15.58 10.69
N LYS A 5 48.01 -14.80 10.20
CA LYS A 5 46.87 -15.31 9.42
C LYS A 5 46.44 -14.29 8.37
N ASP A 6 47.32 -14.05 7.42
CA ASP A 6 46.94 -13.59 6.09
C ASP A 6 46.59 -14.83 5.25
N LYS A 7 45.30 -14.99 4.96
CA LYS A 7 44.83 -15.72 3.77
C LYS A 7 43.64 -14.95 3.21
N SER A 8 43.97 -14.10 2.25
CA SER A 8 43.08 -13.56 1.24
C SER A 8 42.20 -14.63 0.61
N ILE A 9 40.89 -14.37 0.51
CA ILE A 9 40.08 -14.86 -0.61
C ILE A 9 39.32 -13.66 -1.16
N VAL A 10 39.72 -13.25 -2.36
CA VAL A 10 38.92 -12.44 -3.28
C VAL A 10 38.07 -13.42 -4.11
N ALA A 11 36.93 -12.92 -4.61
CA ALA A 11 35.93 -13.51 -5.52
C ALA A 11 34.65 -13.99 -4.80
N GLY A 12 33.46 -13.64 -5.25
CA GLY A 12 33.08 -12.94 -6.47
C GLY A 12 31.61 -12.56 -6.47
N GLU A 13 31.22 -11.81 -7.50
CA GLU A 13 29.82 -11.65 -7.89
C GLU A 13 29.17 -13.02 -8.07
N SER A 14 28.03 -13.23 -7.41
CA SER A 14 27.09 -14.28 -7.76
C SER A 14 25.72 -13.65 -8.00
N GLY A 15 25.41 -13.46 -9.28
CA GLY A 15 24.04 -13.39 -9.74
C GLY A 15 23.34 -14.74 -9.59
N GLY A 16 22.01 -14.69 -9.66
CA GLY A 16 21.17 -15.86 -9.98
C GLY A 16 20.26 -16.35 -8.86
N GLY A 17 18.98 -15.95 -8.97
CA GLY A 17 17.78 -16.80 -8.86
C GLY A 17 17.64 -17.84 -7.74
N GLY A 18 16.51 -17.75 -7.04
CA GLY A 18 15.99 -18.90 -6.28
C GLY A 18 14.92 -18.49 -5.28
N GLY A 19 13.67 -18.81 -5.59
CA GLY A 19 12.50 -18.52 -4.77
C GLY A 19 12.59 -19.11 -3.36
N GLY A 20 12.13 -18.30 -2.41
CA GLY A 20 11.75 -18.74 -1.07
C GLY A 20 10.58 -17.85 -0.66
N GLY A 21 9.46 -18.46 -0.29
CA GLY A 21 8.23 -17.78 0.12
C GLY A 21 8.47 -16.85 1.30
N GLY A 22 8.87 -15.62 1.01
CA GLY A 22 8.82 -14.51 1.94
C GLY A 22 7.37 -14.06 2.00
N GLY A 23 6.66 -14.40 3.08
CA GLY A 23 5.36 -13.82 3.38
C GLY A 23 5.44 -12.30 3.25
N VAL A 24 4.37 -11.69 2.72
CA VAL A 24 4.19 -10.24 2.54
C VAL A 24 4.85 -9.47 3.70
N SER A 25 6.08 -9.03 3.47
CA SER A 25 6.87 -8.37 4.50
C SER A 25 6.24 -7.02 4.76
N LEU A 26 6.31 -6.57 6.02
CA LEU A 26 5.73 -5.36 6.58
C LEU A 26 6.11 -4.09 5.78
N GLY A 27 5.43 -3.90 4.65
CA GLY A 27 5.55 -2.76 3.75
C GLY A 27 5.84 -3.05 2.27
N LYS A 28 5.68 -4.30 1.79
CA LYS A 28 5.67 -4.62 0.36
C LYS A 28 4.59 -5.66 0.04
N GLY A 29 3.81 -5.43 -1.03
CA GLY A 29 2.82 -6.35 -1.57
C GLY A 29 1.39 -5.84 -1.46
N ALA A 30 0.44 -6.76 -1.57
CA ALA A 30 -0.98 -6.43 -1.59
C ALA A 30 -1.83 -7.31 -0.65
N TRP A 31 -2.94 -6.74 -0.20
CA TRP A 31 -3.85 -7.34 0.77
C TRP A 31 -5.30 -7.14 0.34
N ASP A 32 -6.11 -8.18 0.47
CA ASP A 32 -7.55 -8.12 0.24
C ASP A 32 -8.26 -8.04 1.59
N CYS A 33 -8.81 -6.87 1.90
CA CYS A 33 -9.49 -6.60 3.17
C CYS A 33 -10.78 -7.39 3.31
N ASP A 34 -11.45 -7.70 2.20
CA ASP A 34 -12.74 -8.40 2.22
C ASP A 34 -12.60 -9.86 2.66
N THR A 35 -11.49 -10.50 2.27
CA THR A 35 -11.18 -11.89 2.63
C THR A 35 -10.14 -12.00 3.74
N ASN A 36 -9.54 -10.88 4.15
CA ASN A 36 -8.45 -10.80 5.12
C ASN A 36 -7.26 -11.71 4.73
N THR A 37 -6.89 -11.71 3.45
CA THR A 37 -5.80 -12.54 2.91
C THR A 37 -4.80 -11.74 2.08
N PRO A 38 -3.54 -12.18 1.99
CA PRO A 38 -2.59 -11.57 1.08
C PRO A 38 -2.97 -11.86 -0.38
N ILE A 39 -2.86 -10.85 -1.24
CA ILE A 39 -2.95 -11.03 -2.69
C ILE A 39 -1.56 -11.47 -3.18
N PRO A 40 -1.43 -12.64 -3.83
CA PRO A 40 -0.14 -13.11 -4.33
C PRO A 40 0.46 -12.15 -5.37
N PRO A 41 1.80 -11.97 -5.42
CA PRO A 41 2.46 -11.06 -6.36
C PRO A 41 2.07 -11.28 -7.82
N GLU A 42 1.94 -12.54 -8.24
CA GLU A 42 1.55 -12.91 -9.61
C GLU A 42 0.10 -12.56 -9.96
N LYS A 43 -0.74 -12.26 -8.96
CA LYS A 43 -2.13 -11.85 -9.13
C LYS A 43 -2.34 -10.35 -8.95
N GLU A 44 -1.37 -9.60 -8.42
CA GLU A 44 -1.54 -8.18 -8.12
C GLU A 44 -1.98 -7.37 -9.34
N ALA A 45 -1.28 -7.51 -10.47
CA ALA A 45 -1.61 -6.77 -11.69
C ALA A 45 -3.03 -7.09 -12.21
N LEU A 46 -3.50 -8.32 -12.01
CA LEU A 46 -4.86 -8.71 -12.38
C LEU A 46 -5.90 -8.08 -11.43
N VAL A 47 -5.66 -8.15 -10.12
CA VAL A 47 -6.57 -7.65 -9.09
C VAL A 47 -6.71 -6.13 -9.13
N PHE A 48 -5.62 -5.40 -9.41
CA PHE A 48 -5.64 -3.94 -9.54
C PHE A 48 -5.90 -3.45 -10.97
N GLU A 49 -6.17 -4.37 -11.91
CA GLU A 49 -6.48 -4.08 -13.31
C GLU A 49 -5.36 -3.29 -14.03
N GLU A 50 -4.11 -3.66 -13.77
CA GLU A 50 -2.89 -3.02 -14.29
C GLU A 50 -2.18 -3.84 -15.39
N VAL A 51 -2.86 -4.88 -15.91
CA VAL A 51 -2.32 -5.66 -17.03
C VAL A 51 -2.45 -4.86 -18.33
N ALA A 52 -1.30 -4.48 -18.90
CA ALA A 52 -1.26 -3.84 -20.21
C ALA A 52 -1.69 -4.83 -21.30
N THR A 53 -2.57 -4.39 -22.20
CA THR A 53 -3.03 -5.16 -23.34
C THR A 53 -2.90 -4.36 -24.63
N MET A 54 -3.07 -5.05 -25.77
CA MET A 54 -3.12 -4.43 -27.09
C MET A 54 -4.55 -4.01 -27.50
N ASP A 55 -5.52 -4.02 -26.57
CA ASP A 55 -6.92 -3.70 -26.89
C ASP A 55 -7.14 -2.19 -27.11
N TYR A 56 -6.31 -1.35 -26.47
CA TYR A 56 -6.41 0.12 -26.51
C TYR A 56 -5.04 0.80 -26.78
N PRO A 57 -4.27 0.36 -27.78
CA PRO A 57 -2.86 0.73 -27.89
C PRO A 57 -2.69 2.24 -28.11
N PHE A 58 -1.64 2.81 -27.50
CA PHE A 58 -1.22 4.20 -27.71
C PHE A 58 0.09 4.20 -28.48
N GLU A 59 0.09 4.73 -29.71
CA GLU A 59 1.27 4.75 -30.59
C GLU A 59 1.92 3.36 -30.81
N GLY A 60 1.09 2.30 -30.81
CA GLY A 60 1.55 0.91 -30.93
C GLY A 60 2.11 0.30 -29.64
N ILE A 61 2.05 1.02 -28.53
CA ILE A 61 2.46 0.55 -27.20
C ILE A 61 1.24 -0.03 -26.48
N PRO A 62 1.35 -1.22 -25.85
CA PRO A 62 0.30 -1.77 -25.00
C PRO A 62 -0.07 -0.77 -23.89
N THR A 63 -1.35 -0.65 -23.60
CA THR A 63 -1.86 0.22 -22.53
C THR A 63 -2.67 -0.60 -21.53
N VAL A 64 -2.78 -0.09 -20.31
CA VAL A 64 -3.74 -0.63 -19.34
C VAL A 64 -5.16 -0.26 -19.79
N PRO A 65 -6.07 -1.23 -20.01
CA PRO A 65 -7.45 -0.96 -20.38
C PRO A 65 -8.22 -0.18 -19.30
N PRO A 66 -9.37 0.43 -19.66
CA PRO A 66 -10.28 0.99 -18.66
C PRO A 66 -10.69 -0.04 -17.62
N ARG A 67 -10.77 0.40 -16.36
CA ARG A 67 -11.20 -0.42 -15.22
C ARG A 67 -12.60 -0.98 -15.41
N LYS A 68 -12.83 -2.17 -14.87
CA LYS A 68 -14.10 -2.92 -14.89
C LYS A 68 -14.60 -3.18 -13.47
N ASP A 69 -13.71 -3.34 -12.49
CA ASP A 69 -14.08 -3.55 -11.10
C ASP A 69 -14.39 -2.21 -10.41
N MET A 70 -15.68 -1.88 -10.40
CA MET A 70 -16.23 -0.65 -9.80
C MET A 70 -16.59 -0.80 -8.32
N ASP A 71 -16.56 -2.02 -7.79
CA ASP A 71 -17.03 -2.33 -6.43
C ASP A 71 -15.90 -2.33 -5.39
N HIS A 72 -14.63 -2.27 -5.83
CA HIS A 72 -13.49 -2.29 -4.92
C HIS A 72 -12.58 -1.10 -5.09
N PHE A 73 -12.25 -0.46 -3.99
CA PHE A 73 -11.28 0.63 -3.93
C PHE A 73 -9.91 0.08 -3.56
N ALA A 74 -8.84 0.76 -3.99
CA ALA A 74 -7.49 0.43 -3.56
C ALA A 74 -6.78 1.61 -2.89
N PHE A 75 -6.13 1.30 -1.76
CA PHE A 75 -5.46 2.24 -0.89
C PHE A 75 -4.00 1.86 -0.70
N PHE A 76 -3.10 2.80 -0.88
CA PHE A 76 -1.70 2.65 -0.48
C PHE A 76 -1.55 3.02 0.99
N CYS A 77 -0.98 2.13 1.81
CA CYS A 77 -0.67 2.39 3.20
C CYS A 77 0.59 1.64 3.63
N GLY A 78 1.59 2.37 4.16
CA GLY A 78 2.81 1.77 4.69
C GLY A 78 3.61 0.92 3.69
N GLY A 79 3.49 1.17 2.38
CA GLY A 79 4.13 0.38 1.31
C GLY A 79 3.35 -0.86 0.84
N CYS A 80 2.18 -1.12 1.41
CA CYS A 80 1.24 -2.16 0.99
C CYS A 80 0.06 -1.55 0.22
N ARG A 81 -0.50 -2.29 -0.74
CA ARG A 81 -1.78 -1.97 -1.40
C ARG A 81 -2.91 -2.76 -0.76
N TYR A 82 -3.94 -2.07 -0.29
CA TYR A 82 -5.13 -2.65 0.32
C TYR A 82 -6.29 -2.52 -0.64
N ARG A 83 -6.96 -3.62 -0.96
CA ARG A 83 -8.21 -3.66 -1.70
C ARG A 83 -9.36 -3.86 -0.73
N VAL A 84 -10.43 -3.10 -0.89
CA VAL A 84 -11.63 -3.22 -0.04
C VAL A 84 -12.88 -2.94 -0.85
N SER A 85 -13.94 -3.69 -0.60
CA SER A 85 -15.28 -3.43 -1.14
C SER A 85 -15.81 -2.08 -0.63
N GLY A 86 -16.48 -1.33 -1.50
CA GLY A 86 -17.13 -0.08 -1.12
C GLY A 86 -18.05 0.45 -2.20
N GLN A 87 -18.75 1.54 -1.90
CA GLN A 87 -19.56 2.28 -2.86
C GLN A 87 -19.31 3.78 -2.75
N PRO A 88 -19.48 4.58 -3.81
CA PRO A 88 -19.24 6.02 -3.78
C PRO A 88 -20.09 6.78 -2.75
N ASP A 89 -21.29 6.28 -2.45
CA ASP A 89 -22.21 6.86 -1.47
C ASP A 89 -21.88 6.49 -0.01
N TRP A 90 -20.87 5.64 0.22
CA TRP A 90 -20.40 5.35 1.57
C TRP A 90 -19.62 6.52 2.14
N THR A 91 -19.81 6.75 3.43
CA THR A 91 -19.00 7.69 4.19
C THR A 91 -17.55 7.22 4.28
N VAL A 92 -16.65 8.18 4.38
CA VAL A 92 -15.22 7.94 4.62
C VAL A 92 -15.01 7.11 5.88
N ALA A 93 -15.76 7.37 6.95
CA ALA A 93 -15.72 6.58 8.18
C ALA A 93 -16.01 5.09 7.92
N LYS A 94 -17.04 4.78 7.12
CA LYS A 94 -17.42 3.40 6.79
C LYS A 94 -16.31 2.68 6.03
N ILE A 95 -15.63 3.37 5.12
CA ILE A 95 -14.48 2.81 4.39
C ILE A 95 -13.28 2.60 5.32
N LYS A 96 -12.98 3.56 6.22
CA LYS A 96 -11.92 3.39 7.23
C LYS A 96 -12.18 2.18 8.13
N GLN A 97 -13.42 1.97 8.56
CA GLN A 97 -13.82 0.80 9.34
C GLN A 97 -13.58 -0.49 8.56
N ALA A 98 -14.04 -0.57 7.31
CA ALA A 98 -13.82 -1.75 6.47
C ALA A 98 -12.33 -2.06 6.25
N LEU A 99 -11.49 -1.03 6.03
CA LEU A 99 -10.03 -1.20 5.93
C LEU A 99 -9.42 -1.69 7.25
N PHE A 100 -9.85 -1.12 8.38
CA PHE A 100 -9.35 -1.48 9.70
C PHE A 100 -9.70 -2.92 10.07
N ASP A 101 -10.98 -3.28 9.95
CA ASP A 101 -11.48 -4.63 10.22
C ASP A 101 -10.86 -5.65 9.25
N GLY A 102 -10.59 -5.23 8.01
CA GLY A 102 -9.90 -6.01 6.99
C GLY A 102 -8.37 -6.06 7.12
N GLY A 103 -7.80 -5.59 8.25
CA GLY A 103 -6.41 -5.84 8.61
C GLY A 103 -5.39 -4.77 8.17
N ILE A 104 -5.82 -3.55 7.85
CA ILE A 104 -4.87 -2.46 7.50
C ILE A 104 -3.92 -2.08 8.64
N ALA A 105 -4.30 -2.34 9.91
CA ALA A 105 -3.47 -2.07 11.09
C ALA A 105 -2.11 -2.82 11.05
N ARG A 106 -2.01 -3.87 10.24
CA ARG A 106 -0.74 -4.55 9.95
C ARG A 106 0.29 -3.67 9.23
N ALA A 107 -0.10 -2.53 8.66
CA ALA A 107 0.81 -1.53 8.10
C ALA A 107 1.69 -0.87 9.17
N ASN A 108 1.34 -1.03 10.45
CA ASN A 108 2.17 -0.57 11.55
C ASN A 108 3.55 -1.25 11.51
N LYS A 109 4.60 -0.46 11.74
CA LYS A 109 5.89 -1.01 12.15
C LYS A 109 5.72 -1.69 13.53
N PRO A 110 6.56 -2.68 13.87
CA PRO A 110 6.54 -3.30 15.19
C PRO A 110 6.60 -2.29 16.33
N GLU A 111 5.97 -2.62 17.45
CA GLU A 111 6.07 -1.84 18.68
C GLU A 111 7.53 -1.73 19.12
N GLY A 112 7.96 -0.53 19.52
CA GLY A 112 9.37 -0.21 19.82
C GLY A 112 10.21 0.22 18.62
N VAL A 113 9.74 0.03 17.38
CA VAL A 113 10.39 0.56 16.16
C VAL A 113 9.66 1.81 15.64
N ARG A 114 8.36 1.93 15.90
CA ARG A 114 7.54 3.07 15.46
C ARG A 114 7.78 4.33 16.30
N ASN A 115 7.87 5.48 15.63
CA ASN A 115 7.96 6.82 16.24
C ASN A 115 6.58 7.45 16.55
N THR A 116 5.50 6.76 16.18
CA THR A 116 4.10 7.16 16.40
C THR A 116 3.33 6.02 17.07
N PRO A 117 2.14 6.28 17.64
CA PRO A 117 1.29 5.22 18.19
C PRO A 117 0.91 4.13 17.17
N GLY A 118 0.95 4.44 15.87
CA GLY A 118 0.44 3.58 14.80
C GLY A 118 -1.08 3.66 14.67
N ILE A 119 -1.62 2.93 13.70
CA ILE A 119 -3.06 2.76 13.47
C ILE A 119 -3.58 1.78 14.53
N GLN A 120 -4.19 2.26 15.62
CA GLN A 120 -4.74 1.45 16.71
C GLN A 120 -6.27 1.26 16.62
N ALA A 121 -6.95 2.17 15.93
CA ALA A 121 -8.37 2.13 15.60
C ALA A 121 -8.61 2.68 14.18
N TRP A 122 -9.80 2.45 13.61
CA TRP A 122 -10.18 2.98 12.30
C TRP A 122 -10.08 4.51 12.24
N SER A 123 -10.34 5.19 13.36
CA SER A 123 -10.28 6.65 13.48
C SER A 123 -8.86 7.21 13.37
N ASP A 124 -7.85 6.35 13.56
CA ASP A 124 -6.44 6.74 13.39
C ASP A 124 -6.03 6.79 11.92
N LEU A 125 -6.90 6.37 10.99
CA LEU A 125 -6.65 6.49 9.56
C LEU A 125 -7.05 7.87 9.07
N ALA A 126 -6.24 8.43 8.19
CA ALA A 126 -6.60 9.51 7.29
C ALA A 126 -6.65 8.95 5.86
N LEU A 127 -7.75 9.20 5.15
CA LEU A 127 -7.86 8.91 3.72
C LEU A 127 -7.53 10.19 2.95
N ILE A 128 -6.79 10.04 1.85
CA ILE A 128 -6.41 11.13 0.96
C ILE A 128 -6.72 10.72 -0.47
N TYR A 129 -7.40 11.61 -1.18
CA TYR A 129 -7.65 11.50 -2.62
C TYR A 129 -7.38 12.85 -3.29
N ALA A 130 -6.73 12.83 -4.46
CA ALA A 130 -6.36 14.04 -5.20
C ALA A 130 -5.65 15.12 -4.34
N GLY A 131 -4.84 14.69 -3.36
CA GLY A 131 -4.14 15.59 -2.43
C GLY A 131 -4.99 16.16 -1.29
N GLN A 132 -6.28 15.83 -1.23
CA GLN A 132 -7.20 16.32 -0.19
C GLN A 132 -7.40 15.26 0.91
N ARG A 133 -7.20 15.65 2.17
CA ARG A 133 -7.59 14.85 3.35
C ARG A 133 -9.11 14.82 3.46
N MET A 134 -9.66 13.63 3.66
CA MET A 134 -11.10 13.40 3.67
C MET A 134 -11.67 13.41 5.11
N GLU A 135 -12.87 13.98 5.27
CA GLU A 135 -13.65 14.07 6.51
C GLU A 135 -14.54 12.83 6.67
N ASP A 136 -14.75 12.39 7.90
CA ASP A 136 -15.36 11.09 8.22
C ASP A 136 -16.84 11.00 7.82
N GLU A 137 -17.59 12.10 7.97
CA GLU A 137 -19.02 12.17 7.72
C GLU A 137 -19.37 12.31 6.23
N LYS A 138 -18.41 12.74 5.41
CA LYS A 138 -18.59 12.94 3.97
C LYS A 138 -18.45 11.62 3.22
N THR A 139 -19.18 11.51 2.12
CA THR A 139 -19.14 10.37 1.21
C THR A 139 -17.96 10.44 0.25
N LEU A 140 -17.55 9.31 -0.33
CA LEU A 140 -16.52 9.29 -1.37
C LEU A 140 -16.93 10.11 -2.61
N ALA A 141 -18.23 10.10 -2.94
CA ALA A 141 -18.80 10.84 -4.06
C ALA A 141 -18.70 12.36 -3.90
N GLU A 142 -18.79 12.89 -2.67
CA GLU A 142 -18.58 14.32 -2.38
C GLU A 142 -17.15 14.78 -2.67
N TYR A 143 -16.18 13.86 -2.64
CA TYR A 143 -14.80 14.11 -3.07
C TYR A 143 -14.56 13.74 -4.55
N HIS A 144 -15.62 13.40 -5.29
CA HIS A 144 -15.58 12.97 -6.68
C HIS A 144 -14.66 11.75 -6.90
N VAL A 145 -14.53 10.88 -5.91
CA VAL A 145 -13.81 9.62 -6.07
C VAL A 145 -14.57 8.76 -7.09
N PRO A 146 -13.94 8.33 -8.20
CA PRO A 146 -14.59 7.45 -9.15
C PRO A 146 -14.90 6.09 -8.50
N PRO A 147 -16.01 5.42 -8.87
CA PRO A 147 -16.22 4.03 -8.51
C PRO A 147 -14.99 3.17 -8.83
N GLY A 148 -14.65 2.26 -7.92
CA GLY A 148 -13.50 1.37 -8.07
C GLY A 148 -12.15 2.06 -8.17
N CYS A 149 -11.98 3.27 -7.62
CA CYS A 149 -10.71 4.00 -7.67
C CYS A 149 -9.58 3.17 -7.04
N LYS A 150 -8.48 2.95 -7.79
CA LYS A 150 -7.35 2.11 -7.34
C LYS A 150 -6.13 2.91 -6.83
N THR A 151 -6.24 4.23 -6.73
CA THR A 151 -5.11 5.14 -6.46
C THR A 151 -5.41 6.09 -5.31
N MET A 152 -5.96 5.56 -4.21
CA MET A 152 -6.19 6.33 -2.98
C MET A 152 -5.06 6.09 -1.97
N ILE A 153 -4.91 6.99 -1.00
CA ILE A 153 -3.93 6.86 0.08
C ILE A 153 -4.67 6.67 1.39
N ALA A 154 -4.21 5.71 2.19
CA ALA A 154 -4.53 5.60 3.60
C ALA A 154 -3.23 5.77 4.40
N ILE A 155 -3.26 6.60 5.42
CA ILE A 155 -2.10 6.88 6.26
C ILE A 155 -2.53 7.04 7.71
N GLU A 156 -1.65 6.71 8.64
CA GLU A 156 -1.84 7.07 10.05
C GLU A 156 -1.97 8.60 10.19
N GLY A 157 -3.09 9.06 10.75
CA GLY A 157 -3.41 10.48 10.91
C GLY A 157 -2.36 11.22 11.75
N ALA A 158 -1.83 10.57 12.80
CA ALA A 158 -0.78 11.16 13.64
C ALA A 158 0.47 11.56 12.85
N LYS A 159 0.78 10.89 11.74
CA LYS A 159 1.91 11.27 10.85
C LYS A 159 1.66 12.55 10.08
N LEU A 160 0.40 12.87 9.76
CA LEU A 160 0.04 14.11 9.07
C LEU A 160 0.10 15.32 10.00
N ASP A 161 -0.15 15.10 11.29
CA ASP A 161 -0.18 16.17 12.29
C ASP A 161 1.22 16.46 12.88
N GLN A 162 2.24 15.68 12.48
CA GLN A 162 3.63 15.95 12.83
C GLN A 162 4.16 17.20 12.14
N ARG A 163 4.67 18.15 12.94
CA ARG A 163 5.32 19.37 12.43
C ARG A 163 6.75 19.15 11.94
N ARG A 164 7.32 17.96 12.19
CA ARG A 164 8.66 17.58 11.76
C ARG A 164 8.54 16.41 10.80
N PRO A 165 9.36 16.34 9.74
CA PRO A 165 9.39 15.19 8.88
C PRO A 165 9.59 13.89 9.68
N ASP A 166 8.95 12.81 9.24
CA ASP A 166 9.16 11.47 9.82
C ASP A 166 10.68 11.18 9.79
N PRO A 167 11.32 10.97 10.96
CA PRO A 167 12.76 10.69 11.03
C PRO A 167 13.17 9.47 10.22
N ASP A 168 12.22 8.57 9.92
CA ASP A 168 12.47 7.37 9.11
C ASP A 168 12.17 7.59 7.61
N SER A 169 11.88 8.82 7.20
CA SER A 169 11.63 9.13 5.80
C SER A 169 12.93 8.99 5.01
N ALA A 170 12.92 8.10 4.01
CA ALA A 170 14.04 7.92 3.09
C ALA A 170 14.37 9.16 2.25
N TYR A 171 13.48 10.16 2.22
CA TYR A 171 13.72 11.41 1.50
C TYR A 171 14.53 12.43 2.34
N TRP A 172 14.42 12.35 3.67
CA TRP A 172 15.03 13.32 4.59
C TRP A 172 16.29 12.79 5.28
N ASN A 173 16.67 11.53 5.02
CA ASN A 173 17.92 10.89 5.45
C ASN A 173 18.86 10.71 4.26
#